data_AF-A0A3L7WL01-F1
#
_entry.id   AF-A0A3L7WL01-F1
#
_cell.length_a   1.000
_cell.length_b   1.000
_cell.length_c   1.000
_cell.angle_alpha   90.00
_cell.angle_beta   90.00
_cell.angle_gamma   90.00
#
_symmetry.space_group_name_H-M   'P 1'
#
loop_
_entity.id
_entity.type
_entity.pdbx_description
1 polymer ?
#
loop_
_entity_poly.entity_id
_entity_poly.type
_entity_poly.pdbx_seq_one_letter_code
_entity_poly.pdbx_strand_id
1 'polypeptide(L)'
;LSQRGVAGWGDPIANARAWQIRSVLLPELDDTQRLTVTDDYGHVVSSGAIVHAQRVRGSTSIWSDRPVLVGVEYPRGLIPPTRDVVLRQHYRTPEGRELANIPLLAVGQSVDITTDIVCLLPRPYTSLFVPIPALTTVTIRELPLDWSVQEVPGGYSIRMRTATAGVWKLRYRMTAVRIGSARFDGLQVTDAAGTLHALAPTKTLYVTTP
;
A
#
# COMPACT_ATOMS: atom_id res chain seq x y z
N LEU A 1 -25.65 4.29 1.50
CA LEU A 1 -24.91 3.97 2.75
C LEU A 1 -25.91 3.67 3.86
N SER A 2 -25.97 2.43 4.35
CA SER A 2 -26.63 2.11 5.63
C SER A 2 -25.85 0.99 6.33
N GLN A 3 -25.80 1.05 7.66
CA GLN A 3 -25.25 0.05 8.58
C GLN A 3 -26.05 -1.27 8.60
N ARG A 4 -27.06 -1.44 7.74
CA ARG A 4 -27.76 -2.71 7.60
C ARG A 4 -27.15 -3.50 6.46
N GLY A 5 -26.56 -4.63 6.82
CA GLY A 5 -26.09 -5.64 5.90
C GLY A 5 -27.13 -5.86 4.80
N VAL A 6 -26.70 -5.66 3.57
CA VAL A 6 -27.46 -6.07 2.39
C VAL A 6 -27.46 -7.59 2.43
N ALA A 7 -28.59 -8.14 2.90
CA ALA A 7 -28.92 -9.54 2.77
C ALA A 7 -28.71 -9.95 1.30
N GLY A 8 -27.73 -10.82 1.05
CA GLY A 8 -27.53 -11.41 -0.28
C GLY A 8 -26.09 -11.52 -0.79
N TRP A 9 -25.09 -10.92 -0.15
CA TRP A 9 -23.71 -11.01 -0.63
C TRP A 9 -22.77 -11.56 0.43
N GLY A 10 -22.45 -12.85 0.30
CA GLY A 10 -21.14 -13.45 0.63
C GLY A 10 -20.71 -13.49 2.10
N ASP A 11 -20.06 -14.59 2.45
CA ASP A 11 -19.23 -14.81 3.63
C ASP A 11 -18.78 -13.51 4.37
N PRO A 12 -19.09 -13.34 5.68
CA PRO A 12 -18.63 -12.22 6.50
C PRO A 12 -17.13 -11.93 6.36
N ILE A 13 -16.31 -12.95 6.12
CA ILE A 13 -14.86 -12.83 5.91
C ILE A 13 -14.56 -12.18 4.56
N ALA A 14 -15.29 -12.56 3.50
CA ALA A 14 -15.16 -11.93 2.18
C ALA A 14 -15.58 -10.45 2.22
N ASN A 15 -16.63 -10.12 2.97
CA ASN A 15 -17.05 -8.73 3.18
C ASN A 15 -16.03 -7.93 4.01
N ALA A 16 -15.49 -8.48 5.09
CA ALA A 16 -14.44 -7.82 5.88
C ALA A 16 -13.17 -7.60 5.05
N ARG A 17 -12.77 -8.58 4.22
CA ARG A 17 -11.67 -8.45 3.26
C ARG A 17 -11.96 -7.37 2.23
N ALA A 18 -13.16 -7.33 1.63
CA ALA A 18 -13.55 -6.29 0.69
C ALA A 18 -13.54 -4.88 1.32
N TRP A 19 -14.00 -4.74 2.57
CA TRP A 19 -13.94 -3.49 3.33
C TRP A 19 -12.51 -3.07 3.65
N GLN A 20 -11.66 -4.02 4.05
CA GLN A 20 -10.26 -3.74 4.34
C GLN A 20 -9.50 -3.36 3.06
N ILE A 21 -9.72 -4.09 1.96
CA ILE A 21 -9.22 -3.73 0.61
C ILE A 21 -9.65 -2.30 0.29
N ARG A 22 -10.92 -1.93 0.48
CA ARG A 22 -11.41 -0.55 0.27
C ARG A 22 -10.68 0.47 1.15
N SER A 23 -10.51 0.22 2.45
CA SER A 23 -9.81 1.16 3.36
C SER A 23 -8.31 1.35 3.05
N VAL A 24 -7.68 0.33 2.43
CA VAL A 24 -6.27 0.38 2.04
C VAL A 24 -6.12 1.05 0.67
N LEU A 25 -7.01 0.74 -0.29
CA LEU A 25 -7.07 1.36 -1.62
C LEU A 25 -7.53 2.83 -1.57
N LEU A 26 -8.32 3.21 -0.58
CA LEU A 26 -8.81 4.58 -0.39
C LEU A 26 -8.15 5.18 0.87
N PRO A 27 -6.92 5.71 0.79
CA PRO A 27 -6.44 6.67 1.79
C PRO A 27 -7.31 7.93 1.77
N GLU A 28 -7.11 8.85 2.73
CA GLU A 28 -7.58 10.23 2.56
C GLU A 28 -7.10 10.73 1.21
N LEU A 29 -8.05 10.78 0.28
CA LEU A 29 -7.88 11.22 -1.08
C LEU A 29 -7.37 12.69 -1.04
N ASP A 30 -6.20 12.94 -1.62
CA ASP A 30 -5.57 14.25 -1.73
C ASP A 30 -5.78 14.87 -3.12
N ASP A 31 -5.44 16.16 -3.29
CA ASP A 31 -5.78 16.96 -4.48
C ASP A 31 -5.19 16.43 -5.79
N THR A 32 -4.29 15.45 -5.70
CA THR A 32 -3.58 14.88 -6.85
C THR A 32 -4.32 13.71 -7.50
N GLN A 33 -5.30 13.09 -6.83
CA GLN A 33 -6.08 11.96 -7.38
C GLN A 33 -7.45 12.37 -7.95
N ARG A 34 -7.98 11.55 -8.86
CA ARG A 34 -9.34 11.70 -9.41
C ARG A 34 -10.15 10.44 -9.13
N LEU A 35 -11.42 10.61 -8.82
CA LEU A 35 -12.39 9.53 -8.77
C LEU A 35 -13.17 9.51 -10.06
N THR A 36 -13.31 8.34 -10.66
CA THR A 36 -14.09 8.14 -11.89
C THR A 36 -15.20 7.14 -11.61
N VAL A 37 -16.45 7.52 -11.86
CA VAL A 37 -17.60 6.62 -11.78
C VAL A 37 -17.94 6.13 -13.18
N THR A 38 -17.89 4.83 -13.39
CA THR A 38 -18.26 4.18 -14.65
C THR A 38 -19.46 3.27 -14.48
N ASP A 39 -20.14 2.96 -15.57
CA ASP A 39 -21.13 1.90 -15.61
C ASP A 39 -20.45 0.51 -15.51
N ASP A 40 -21.27 -0.53 -15.55
CA ASP A 40 -20.86 -1.94 -15.55
C ASP A 40 -20.06 -2.37 -16.79
N TYR A 41 -20.01 -1.53 -17.82
CA TYR A 41 -19.22 -1.72 -19.04
C TYR A 41 -17.94 -0.87 -19.07
N GLY A 42 -17.69 -0.06 -18.04
CA GLY A 42 -16.50 0.79 -17.94
C GLY A 42 -16.62 2.15 -18.65
N HIS A 43 -17.83 2.56 -19.05
CA HIS A 43 -18.08 3.88 -19.62
C HIS A 43 -18.37 4.91 -18.53
N VAL A 44 -17.82 6.12 -18.69
CA VAL A 44 -18.06 7.23 -17.75
C VAL A 44 -19.54 7.62 -17.81
N VAL A 45 -20.24 7.51 -16.67
CA VAL A 45 -21.71 7.63 -16.61
C VAL A 45 -22.20 9.07 -16.90
N SER A 46 -21.39 10.09 -16.61
CA SER A 46 -21.68 11.50 -16.92
C SER A 46 -20.45 12.39 -16.78
N SER A 47 -20.49 13.63 -17.28
CA SER A 47 -19.40 14.61 -17.12
C SER A 47 -19.11 14.99 -15.65
N GLY A 48 -20.07 14.79 -14.73
CA GLY A 48 -19.89 14.92 -13.28
C GLY A 48 -19.32 13.67 -12.60
N ALA A 49 -19.07 12.60 -13.34
CA ALA A 49 -18.56 11.33 -12.82
C ALA A 49 -17.03 11.32 -12.61
N ILE A 50 -16.32 12.38 -13.00
CA ILE A 50 -14.90 12.58 -12.72
C ILE A 50 -14.77 13.69 -11.68
N VAL A 51 -14.34 13.34 -10.46
CA VAL A 51 -14.28 14.27 -9.33
C VAL A 51 -12.88 14.28 -8.76
N HIS A 52 -12.32 15.46 -8.52
CA HIS A 52 -11.08 15.58 -7.74
C HIS A 52 -11.31 15.06 -6.32
N ALA A 53 -10.39 14.21 -5.88
CA ALA A 53 -10.37 13.54 -4.59
C ALA A 53 -10.76 14.45 -3.38
N GLN A 54 -10.26 15.69 -3.36
CA GLN A 54 -10.54 16.69 -2.31
C GLN A 54 -12.02 17.08 -2.15
N ARG A 55 -12.82 17.01 -3.22
CA ARG A 55 -14.27 17.33 -3.17
C ARG A 55 -15.10 16.27 -2.44
N VAL A 56 -14.48 15.15 -2.03
CA VAL A 56 -15.15 14.01 -1.38
C VAL A 56 -14.88 13.98 0.13
N ARG A 57 -14.42 15.08 0.73
CA ARG A 57 -14.36 15.24 2.19
C ARG A 57 -15.79 15.37 2.77
N GLY A 58 -16.48 14.25 2.97
CA GLY A 58 -17.83 14.14 3.51
C GLY A 58 -18.55 12.85 3.08
N SER A 59 -19.79 12.64 3.54
CA SER A 59 -20.65 11.52 3.10
C SER A 59 -21.13 11.73 1.66
N THR A 60 -20.25 11.55 0.68
CA THR A 60 -20.63 11.61 -0.74
C THR A 60 -21.43 10.36 -1.08
N SER A 61 -22.68 10.56 -1.51
CA SER A 61 -23.57 9.48 -1.92
C SER A 61 -23.66 9.44 -3.44
N ILE A 62 -23.27 8.31 -4.03
CA ILE A 62 -23.48 8.03 -5.45
C ILE A 62 -24.83 7.32 -5.56
N TRP A 63 -25.75 7.91 -6.33
CA TRP A 63 -27.05 7.34 -6.62
C TRP A 63 -27.07 6.95 -8.09
N SER A 64 -27.38 5.68 -8.36
CA SER A 64 -27.52 5.13 -9.70
C SER A 64 -28.65 4.09 -9.68
N ASP A 65 -29.44 4.08 -10.74
CA ASP A 65 -30.47 3.08 -11.01
C ASP A 65 -29.87 1.76 -11.54
N ARG A 66 -28.56 1.75 -11.84
CA ARG A 66 -27.77 0.59 -12.29
C ARG A 66 -26.49 0.41 -11.47
N PRO A 67 -25.87 -0.78 -11.45
CA PRO A 67 -24.55 -0.98 -10.85
C PRO A 67 -23.52 -0.01 -11.44
N VAL A 68 -22.68 0.56 -10.58
CA VAL A 68 -21.58 1.45 -10.98
C VAL A 68 -20.26 0.98 -10.40
N LEU A 69 -19.20 1.18 -11.16
CA LEU A 69 -17.83 0.96 -10.72
C LEU A 69 -17.22 2.31 -10.33
N VAL A 70 -16.51 2.35 -9.21
CA VAL A 70 -15.81 3.55 -8.74
C VAL A 70 -14.31 3.28 -8.84
N GLY A 71 -13.66 3.95 -9.77
CA GLY A 71 -12.21 3.94 -9.95
C GLY A 71 -11.52 5.11 -9.26
N VAL A 72 -10.29 4.90 -8.80
CA VAL A 72 -9.37 5.96 -8.38
C VAL A 72 -8.27 6.06 -9.41
N GLU A 73 -8.12 7.22 -10.02
CA GLU A 73 -7.03 7.58 -10.90
C GLU A 73 -5.95 8.33 -10.11
N TYR A 74 -4.77 7.73 -10.02
CA TYR A 74 -3.58 8.35 -9.46
C TYR A 74 -2.80 9.10 -10.55
N PRO A 75 -2.15 10.23 -10.22
CA PRO A 75 -1.33 10.96 -11.17
C PRO A 75 -0.19 10.07 -11.67
N ARG A 76 0.15 10.19 -12.96
CA ARG A 76 1.14 9.35 -13.64
C ARG A 76 2.56 9.61 -13.11
N GLY A 77 2.97 8.90 -12.05
CA GLY A 77 4.38 8.60 -11.76
C GLY A 77 4.84 7.36 -12.53
N LEU A 78 6.07 6.88 -12.26
CA LEU A 78 6.56 5.55 -12.67
C LEU A 78 5.68 4.47 -12.03
N ILE A 79 4.49 4.27 -12.59
CA ILE A 79 3.50 3.31 -12.14
C ILE A 79 3.96 1.93 -12.64
N PRO A 80 4.08 0.93 -11.76
CA PRO A 80 4.27 -0.44 -12.20
C PRO A 80 3.17 -0.83 -13.19
N PRO A 81 3.49 -1.59 -14.24
CA PRO A 81 2.58 -1.86 -15.37
C PRO A 81 1.23 -2.50 -14.99
N THR A 82 1.08 -3.00 -13.77
CA THR A 82 -0.01 -3.87 -13.32
C THR A 82 -0.62 -3.31 -12.01
N ARG A 83 -1.77 -2.63 -12.10
CA ARG A 83 -2.49 -1.98 -10.97
C ARG A 83 -3.13 -2.95 -9.96
N ASP A 84 -2.81 -4.23 -10.06
CA ASP A 84 -3.42 -5.33 -9.31
C ASP A 84 -2.70 -5.66 -8.00
N VAL A 85 -1.56 -5.02 -7.73
CA VAL A 85 -0.98 -4.97 -6.39
C VAL A 85 -0.86 -3.53 -5.92
N VAL A 86 -1.32 -3.27 -4.69
CA VAL A 86 -1.22 -1.96 -4.04
C VAL A 86 -0.43 -2.09 -2.75
N LEU A 87 0.51 -1.17 -2.55
CA LEU A 87 1.31 -1.05 -1.35
C LEU A 87 0.95 0.24 -0.63
N ARG A 88 0.74 0.15 0.69
CA ARG A 88 0.60 1.33 1.54
C ARG A 88 1.52 1.20 2.74
N GLN A 89 2.35 2.21 2.96
CA GLN A 89 3.28 2.24 4.07
C GLN A 89 2.86 3.26 5.11
N HIS A 90 2.86 2.85 6.37
CA HIS A 90 2.62 3.70 7.53
C HIS A 90 3.89 3.76 8.35
N TYR A 91 4.33 4.96 8.69
CA TYR A 91 5.53 5.21 9.47
C TYR A 91 5.12 5.61 10.87
N ARG A 92 5.68 4.96 11.88
CA ARG A 92 5.44 5.29 13.29
C ARG A 92 6.74 5.37 14.06
N THR A 93 6.79 6.23 15.07
CA THR A 93 7.85 6.14 16.07
C THR A 93 7.68 4.86 16.91
N PRO A 94 8.71 4.39 17.63
CA PRO A 94 8.58 3.23 18.51
C PRO A 94 7.53 3.40 19.61
N GLU A 95 7.21 4.64 19.96
CA GLU A 95 6.15 5.02 20.92
C GLU A 95 4.75 5.03 20.27
N GLY A 96 4.64 4.69 18.98
CA GLY A 96 3.38 4.54 18.26
C GLY A 96 2.86 5.82 17.58
N ARG A 97 3.59 6.93 17.63
CA ARG A 97 3.17 8.19 16.97
C ARG A 97 3.30 8.05 15.46
N GLU A 98 2.22 8.34 14.73
CA GLU A 98 2.22 8.33 13.27
C GLU A 98 3.02 9.50 12.67
N LEU A 99 3.76 9.18 11.62
CA LEU A 99 4.63 10.10 10.89
C LEU A 99 4.16 10.17 9.44
N ALA A 100 3.96 11.39 8.94
CA ALA A 100 3.58 11.61 7.54
C ALA A 100 4.64 11.11 6.55
N ASN A 101 5.92 11.13 6.95
CA ASN A 101 7.04 10.68 6.14
C ASN A 101 8.13 10.06 7.03
N ILE A 102 9.07 9.35 6.40
CA ILE A 102 10.28 8.92 7.11
C ILE A 102 11.03 10.19 7.54
N PRO A 103 11.24 10.38 8.86
CA PRO A 103 11.77 11.61 9.39
C PRO A 103 13.28 11.70 9.16
N LEU A 104 13.82 12.90 9.41
CA LEU A 104 15.20 13.08 9.84
C LEU A 104 15.41 12.23 11.10
N LEU A 105 16.34 11.27 11.05
CA LEU A 105 16.65 10.40 12.19
C LEU A 105 17.98 10.81 12.81
N ALA A 106 18.07 10.76 14.13
CA ALA A 106 19.36 10.74 14.80
C ALA A 106 19.92 9.30 14.86
N VAL A 107 21.25 9.13 14.89
CA VAL A 107 21.85 7.80 15.10
C VAL A 107 21.29 7.17 16.38
N GLY A 108 20.85 5.91 16.27
CA GLY A 108 20.19 5.16 17.35
C GLY A 108 18.67 5.27 17.35
N GLN A 109 18.07 6.24 16.65
CA GLN A 109 16.62 6.33 16.52
C GLN A 109 16.07 5.28 15.55
N SER A 110 14.85 4.85 15.83
CA SER A 110 14.14 3.85 15.03
C SER A 110 12.81 4.37 14.52
N VAL A 111 12.35 3.80 13.41
CA VAL A 111 11.00 3.98 12.86
C VAL A 111 10.41 2.60 12.65
N ASP A 112 9.19 2.39 13.15
CA ASP A 112 8.39 1.23 12.84
C ASP A 112 7.59 1.47 11.56
N ILE A 113 7.74 0.56 10.61
CA ILE A 113 7.13 0.65 9.29
C ILE A 113 6.15 -0.51 9.14
N THR A 114 4.88 -0.19 8.93
CA THR A 114 3.84 -1.16 8.59
C THR A 114 3.52 -1.01 7.12
N THR A 115 3.73 -2.06 6.33
CA THR A 115 3.30 -2.11 4.94
C THR A 115 2.05 -2.97 4.81
N ASP A 116 0.95 -2.36 4.39
CA ASP A 116 -0.22 -3.07 3.89
C ASP A 116 0.03 -3.46 2.43
N ILE A 117 -0.13 -4.73 2.12
CA ILE A 117 0.06 -5.31 0.78
C ILE A 117 -1.30 -5.84 0.35
N VAL A 118 -1.83 -5.29 -0.74
CA VAL A 118 -3.12 -5.70 -1.31
C VAL A 118 -2.86 -6.33 -2.66
N CYS A 119 -3.13 -7.63 -2.81
CA CYS A 119 -3.17 -8.28 -4.12
C CYS A 119 -4.62 -8.50 -4.50
N LEU A 120 -5.05 -7.87 -5.61
CA LEU A 120 -6.42 -7.94 -6.11
C LEU A 120 -6.71 -9.24 -6.86
N LEU A 121 -5.67 -9.92 -7.34
CA LEU A 121 -5.77 -11.19 -8.06
C LEU A 121 -4.84 -12.23 -7.42
N PRO A 122 -5.24 -13.52 -7.38
CA PRO A 122 -4.36 -14.59 -6.95
C PRO A 122 -3.14 -14.65 -7.88
N ARG A 123 -1.96 -14.33 -7.35
CA ARG A 123 -0.72 -14.37 -8.11
C ARG A 123 0.23 -15.44 -7.56
N PRO A 124 0.62 -16.43 -8.38
CA PRO A 124 1.61 -17.40 -7.96
C PRO A 124 2.95 -16.72 -7.74
N TYR A 125 3.58 -17.04 -6.60
CA TYR A 125 4.96 -16.67 -6.28
C TYR A 125 5.24 -15.15 -6.22
N THR A 126 4.28 -14.38 -5.69
CA THR A 126 4.50 -12.95 -5.37
C THR A 126 5.68 -12.81 -4.41
N SER A 127 6.63 -11.97 -4.78
CA SER A 127 7.84 -11.68 -4.01
C SER A 127 7.88 -10.19 -3.67
N LEU A 128 8.16 -9.88 -2.40
CA LEU A 128 8.47 -8.54 -1.94
C LEU A 128 9.98 -8.42 -1.80
N PHE A 129 10.51 -7.25 -2.12
CA PHE A 129 11.85 -6.85 -1.74
C PHE A 129 11.79 -5.65 -0.82
N VAL A 130 12.26 -5.82 0.42
CA VAL A 130 12.39 -4.76 1.42
C VAL A 130 13.84 -4.28 1.41
N PRO A 131 14.14 -3.10 0.84
CA PRO A 131 15.50 -2.60 0.80
C PRO A 131 15.98 -2.17 2.19
N ILE A 132 17.28 -2.34 2.44
CA ILE A 132 17.99 -1.80 3.61
C ILE A 132 18.78 -0.56 3.16
N PRO A 133 18.35 0.65 3.55
CA PRO A 133 19.13 1.87 3.28
C PRO A 133 20.53 1.80 3.91
N ALA A 134 21.56 2.27 3.20
CA ALA A 134 22.97 2.16 3.59
C ALA A 134 23.34 2.71 4.99
N LEU A 135 22.52 3.62 5.53
CA LEU A 135 22.70 4.28 6.83
C LEU A 135 21.92 3.62 7.98
N THR A 136 21.26 2.49 7.70
CA THR A 136 20.31 1.86 8.61
C THR A 136 20.54 0.38 8.75
N THR A 137 19.96 -0.19 9.80
CA THR A 137 19.63 -1.60 9.88
C THR A 137 18.12 -1.76 9.81
N VAL A 138 17.66 -2.87 9.23
CA VAL A 138 16.24 -3.23 9.21
C VAL A 138 16.06 -4.55 9.93
N THR A 139 15.01 -4.66 10.73
CA THR A 139 14.62 -5.90 11.40
C THR A 139 13.16 -6.19 11.13
N ILE A 140 12.87 -7.34 10.52
CA ILE A 140 11.48 -7.80 10.34
C ILE A 140 10.90 -8.15 11.72
N ARG A 141 9.77 -7.54 12.05
CA ARG A 141 9.07 -7.72 13.34
C ARG A 141 7.91 -8.69 13.23
N GLU A 142 7.18 -8.60 12.13
CA GLU A 142 6.00 -9.42 11.90
C GLU A 142 5.89 -9.71 10.40
N LEU A 143 5.73 -10.99 10.08
CA LEU A 143 5.57 -11.48 8.73
C LEU A 143 4.13 -12.00 8.57
N PRO A 144 3.47 -11.78 7.42
CA PRO A 144 2.16 -12.37 7.21
C PRO A 144 2.22 -13.91 7.19
N LEU A 145 1.12 -14.55 7.61
CA LEU A 145 0.97 -16.00 7.54
C LEU A 145 1.17 -16.50 6.11
N ASP A 146 1.88 -17.62 5.94
CA ASP A 146 2.21 -18.26 4.65
C ASP A 146 3.23 -17.50 3.78
N TRP A 147 4.02 -16.62 4.38
CA TRP A 147 5.18 -16.01 3.73
C TRP A 147 6.48 -16.62 4.27
N SER A 148 7.55 -16.58 3.48
CA SER A 148 8.92 -16.82 3.92
C SER A 148 9.75 -15.56 3.77
N VAL A 149 10.78 -15.42 4.60
CA VAL A 149 11.75 -14.32 4.53
C VAL A 149 13.15 -14.89 4.36
N GLN A 150 13.93 -14.26 3.49
CA GLN A 150 15.34 -14.54 3.29
C GLN A 150 16.10 -13.20 3.22
N GLU A 151 17.17 -13.08 4.00
CA GLU A 151 18.09 -11.96 3.84
C GLU A 151 18.92 -12.15 2.56
N VAL A 152 19.02 -11.10 1.77
CA VAL A 152 19.73 -11.08 0.49
C VAL A 152 20.58 -9.81 0.42
N PRO A 153 21.55 -9.71 -0.51
CA PRO A 153 22.34 -8.49 -0.64
C PRO A 153 21.44 -7.25 -0.79
N GLY A 154 21.62 -6.28 0.12
CA GLY A 154 20.89 -5.01 0.12
C GLY A 154 19.48 -5.03 0.68
N GLY A 155 18.96 -6.17 1.21
CA GLY A 155 17.60 -6.20 1.74
C GLY A 155 17.08 -7.55 2.20
N TYR A 156 15.76 -7.62 2.37
CA TYR A 156 15.02 -8.85 2.62
C TYR A 156 14.16 -9.22 1.42
N SER A 157 14.33 -10.43 0.91
CA SER A 157 13.40 -11.05 -0.04
C SER A 157 12.34 -11.79 0.74
N ILE A 158 11.07 -11.45 0.53
CA ILE A 158 9.95 -12.05 1.22
C ILE A 158 9.01 -12.66 0.19
N ARG A 159 8.73 -13.95 0.27
CA ARG A 159 8.00 -14.67 -0.77
C ARG A 159 6.72 -15.27 -0.23
N MET A 160 5.65 -15.12 -1.00
CA MET A 160 4.37 -15.74 -0.72
C MET A 160 4.41 -17.22 -1.14
N ARG A 161 4.01 -18.13 -0.25
CA ARG A 161 4.05 -19.59 -0.53
C ARG A 161 2.86 -20.07 -1.36
N THR A 162 1.73 -19.38 -1.29
CA THR A 162 0.48 -19.79 -1.95
C THR A 162 -0.11 -18.65 -2.75
N ALA A 163 -0.52 -18.91 -3.99
CA ALA A 163 -1.17 -17.93 -4.84
C ALA A 163 -2.56 -17.58 -4.30
N THR A 164 -2.71 -16.45 -3.60
CA THR A 164 -4.02 -15.98 -3.14
C THR A 164 -4.17 -14.47 -3.32
N ALA A 165 -5.41 -14.01 -3.49
CA ALA A 165 -5.75 -12.59 -3.39
C ALA A 165 -6.05 -12.26 -1.93
N GLY A 166 -5.75 -11.03 -1.49
CA GLY A 166 -5.92 -10.68 -0.10
C GLY A 166 -5.18 -9.42 0.32
N VAL A 167 -5.25 -9.17 1.64
CA VAL A 167 -4.56 -8.08 2.31
C VAL A 167 -3.65 -8.67 3.36
N TRP A 168 -2.37 -8.33 3.30
CA TRP A 168 -1.36 -8.75 4.26
C TRP A 168 -0.68 -7.55 4.89
N LYS A 169 -0.14 -7.76 6.09
CA LYS A 169 0.63 -6.76 6.80
C LYS A 169 2.03 -7.26 7.06
N LEU A 170 3.01 -6.49 6.61
CA LEU A 170 4.41 -6.67 6.94
C LEU A 170 4.80 -5.58 7.93
N ARG A 171 5.40 -5.94 9.06
CA ARG A 171 5.96 -4.95 10.01
C ARG A 171 7.45 -5.13 10.13
N TYR A 172 8.18 -4.04 10.02
CA TYR A 172 9.62 -4.01 10.21
C TYR A 172 10.05 -2.73 10.88
N ARG A 173 11.17 -2.79 11.61
CA ARG A 173 11.80 -1.65 12.24
C ARG A 173 13.04 -1.26 11.44
N MET A 174 13.17 0.03 11.14
CA MET A 174 14.37 0.60 10.57
C MET A 174 15.07 1.43 11.64
N THR A 175 16.37 1.22 11.87
CA THR A 175 17.16 1.93 12.88
C THR A 175 18.33 2.63 12.21
N ALA A 176 18.51 3.92 12.49
CA ALA A 176 19.64 4.69 11.99
C ALA A 176 20.93 4.30 12.72
N VAL A 177 21.99 3.96 11.97
CA VAL A 177 23.28 3.51 12.52
C VAL A 177 24.47 4.35 12.07
N ARG A 178 24.33 5.14 11.01
CA ARG A 178 25.40 6.00 10.49
C ARG A 178 24.85 7.36 10.07
N ILE A 179 25.59 8.42 10.32
CA ILE A 179 25.27 9.78 9.87
C ILE A 179 25.38 9.89 8.34
N GLY A 180 24.62 10.82 7.74
CA GLY A 180 24.72 11.16 6.32
C GLY A 180 23.36 11.29 5.65
N SER A 181 23.35 11.23 4.32
CA SER A 181 22.12 11.10 3.55
C SER A 181 22.22 9.92 2.59
N ALA A 182 21.12 9.20 2.43
CA ALA A 182 21.05 8.06 1.51
C ALA A 182 19.70 8.04 0.81
N ARG A 183 19.76 7.96 -0.52
CA ARG A 183 18.59 7.65 -1.33
C ARG A 183 18.41 6.15 -1.39
N PHE A 184 17.18 5.69 -1.24
CA PHE A 184 16.84 4.28 -1.34
C PHE A 184 15.49 4.11 -2.01
N ASP A 185 15.39 3.04 -2.79
CA ASP A 185 14.12 2.69 -3.43
C ASP A 185 13.12 2.20 -2.39
N GLY A 186 11.84 2.37 -2.70
CA GLY A 186 10.80 1.81 -1.85
C GLY A 186 10.72 0.29 -1.98
N LEU A 187 9.88 -0.31 -1.14
CA LEU A 187 9.53 -1.71 -1.23
C LEU A 187 9.00 -2.06 -2.62
N GLN A 188 9.47 -3.17 -3.16
CA GLN A 188 9.08 -3.65 -4.50
C GLN A 188 8.23 -4.92 -4.36
N VAL A 189 7.25 -5.09 -5.24
CA VAL A 189 6.53 -6.36 -5.44
C VAL A 189 6.77 -6.84 -6.85
N THR A 190 7.28 -8.05 -6.99
CA THR A 190 7.48 -8.74 -8.27
C THR A 190 6.83 -10.11 -8.28
N ASP A 191 6.61 -10.68 -9.45
CA ASP A 191 6.29 -12.11 -9.61
C ASP A 191 7.54 -12.95 -9.93
N ALA A 192 7.37 -14.27 -10.06
CA ALA A 192 8.46 -15.18 -10.42
C ALA A 192 9.10 -14.90 -11.79
N ALA A 193 8.40 -14.23 -12.71
CA ALA A 193 8.96 -13.82 -14.00
C ALA A 193 9.74 -12.51 -13.91
N GLY A 194 9.78 -11.87 -12.73
CA GLY A 194 10.43 -10.59 -12.52
C GLY A 194 9.58 -9.39 -12.92
N THR A 195 8.30 -9.58 -13.22
CA THR A 195 7.38 -8.47 -13.55
C THR A 195 7.14 -7.63 -12.30
N LEU A 196 7.37 -6.32 -12.38
CA LEU A 196 7.11 -5.39 -11.29
C LEU A 196 5.62 -5.06 -11.20
N HIS A 197 4.98 -5.38 -10.07
CA HIS A 197 3.55 -5.13 -9.82
C HIS A 197 3.29 -3.95 -8.91
N ALA A 198 4.19 -3.68 -7.97
CA ALA A 198 4.09 -2.51 -7.11
C ALA A 198 5.47 -1.99 -6.73
N LEU A 199 5.59 -0.67 -6.56
CA LEU A 199 6.79 0.00 -6.11
C LEU A 199 6.37 1.11 -5.16
N ALA A 200 6.78 1.02 -3.91
CA ALA A 200 6.64 2.14 -3.00
C ALA A 200 7.56 3.30 -3.44
N PRO A 201 7.21 4.56 -3.16
CA PRO A 201 8.01 5.71 -3.59
C PRO A 201 9.46 5.62 -3.10
N THR A 202 10.41 5.95 -3.96
CA THR A 202 11.81 6.19 -3.58
C THR A 202 11.87 7.34 -2.57
N LYS A 203 12.69 7.20 -1.54
CA LYS A 203 12.83 8.19 -0.47
C LYS A 203 14.29 8.54 -0.23
N THR A 204 14.50 9.70 0.37
CA THR A 204 15.81 10.13 0.87
C THR A 204 15.74 10.12 2.39
N LEU A 205 16.63 9.34 3.00
CA LEU A 205 16.84 9.34 4.44
C LEU A 205 17.96 10.32 4.79
N TYR A 206 17.73 11.12 5.83
CA TYR A 206 18.75 11.96 6.45
C TYR A 206 19.00 11.47 7.86
N VAL A 207 20.27 11.22 8.19
CA VAL A 207 20.70 10.78 9.52
C VAL A 207 21.68 11.79 10.12
N THR A 208 21.35 12.32 11.30
CA THR A 208 22.16 13.28 12.05
C THR A 208 22.82 12.64 13.26
N THR A 209 23.71 13.39 13.91
CA THR A 209 24.20 13.05 15.24
C THR A 209 23.04 12.96 16.24
N PRO A 210 23.21 12.18 17.33
CA PRO A 210 22.30 12.14 18.49
C PRO A 210 21.93 13.53 19.03
#